data_AF-A0A2S7T6I6-F1
#
_entry.id   AF-A0A2S7T6I6-F1
#
_cell.length_a   1.000
_cell.length_b   1.000
_cell.length_c   1.000
_cell.angle_alpha   90.00
_cell.angle_beta   90.00
_cell.angle_gamma   90.00
#
_symmetry.space_group_name_H-M   'P 1'
#
loop_
_entity.id
_entity.type
_entity.pdbx_description
1 polymer ?
#
loop_
_entity_poly.entity_id
_entity_poly.type
_entity_poly.pdbx_seq_one_letter_code
_entity_poly.pdbx_strand_id
1 'polypeptide(L)'
;MESTLDQVHINFDAASLHTLNIALALVMFGIALEIKWSDFRQISQKPQWVLVGVLSQFLVLPAITFVLVWAVKPMPGLALGMMLVAACPGGNVSNFMTHLARGNSALSVTLTAIATMCAVFMTPLNLRFWAGMYPPAAEILEKVAIDPLEMARLVALLLAVPLIFGMLFNHWFPALSKRLSSFFKIGSLLFFAVLVVLALAKNWGIFLEYIHYVLFLVLLHNALAFGNGYGLARLFGLKRKETKTITLETGIQNSGLGLLLIFLFFDGLGSMALITAFWGIWHLISGTGLALLWSRAKEDSGL
;
A
#
# COMPACT_ATOMS: atom_id res chain seq x y z
N MET A 1 -8.60 7.38 -27.89
CA MET A 1 -8.00 8.73 -27.97
C MET A 1 -7.11 8.83 -26.74
N GLU A 2 -5.80 8.70 -26.89
CA GLU A 2 -4.86 8.83 -25.76
C GLU A 2 -5.07 10.20 -25.11
N SER A 3 -5.19 10.22 -23.79
CA SER A 3 -5.33 11.50 -23.10
C SER A 3 -3.98 12.20 -22.98
N THR A 4 -3.97 13.53 -22.86
CA THR A 4 -2.74 14.32 -22.62
C THR A 4 -1.96 13.84 -21.40
N LEU A 5 -2.65 13.27 -20.42
CA LEU A 5 -2.09 12.62 -19.23
C LEU A 5 -1.38 11.29 -19.51
N ASP A 6 -1.80 10.53 -20.52
CA ASP A 6 -1.19 9.25 -20.88
C ASP A 6 0.10 9.44 -21.71
N GLN A 7 0.25 10.60 -22.35
CA GLN A 7 1.48 11.02 -23.05
C GLN A 7 2.59 11.47 -22.09
N VAL A 8 2.27 11.63 -20.80
CA VAL A 8 3.25 11.93 -19.76
C VAL A 8 4.12 10.70 -19.52
N HIS A 9 5.30 10.68 -20.12
CA HIS A 9 6.33 9.71 -19.76
C HIS A 9 7.08 10.17 -18.52
N ILE A 10 6.81 9.53 -17.38
CA ILE A 10 7.63 9.74 -16.19
C ILE A 10 8.99 9.04 -16.43
N ASN A 11 10.04 9.83 -16.58
CA ASN A 11 11.40 9.36 -16.88
C ASN A 11 12.00 8.51 -15.75
N PHE A 12 11.71 7.21 -15.75
CA PHE A 12 12.45 6.18 -15.02
C PHE A 12 13.32 5.42 -16.02
N ASP A 13 14.65 5.58 -15.93
CA ASP A 13 15.56 4.72 -16.68
C ASP A 13 15.60 3.31 -16.04
N ALA A 14 16.08 2.32 -16.81
CA ALA A 14 16.16 0.94 -16.33
C ALA A 14 16.98 0.82 -15.03
N ALA A 15 18.01 1.65 -14.87
CA ALA A 15 18.81 1.73 -13.65
C ALA A 15 17.99 2.17 -12.43
N SER A 16 17.07 3.13 -12.59
CA SER A 16 16.16 3.57 -11.53
C SER A 16 15.16 2.49 -11.13
N LEU A 17 14.67 1.68 -12.09
CA LEU A 17 13.77 0.55 -11.80
C LEU A 17 14.48 -0.58 -11.04
N HIS A 18 15.69 -0.95 -11.44
CA HIS A 18 16.50 -1.91 -10.68
C HIS A 18 16.79 -1.40 -9.26
N THR A 19 17.09 -0.11 -9.14
CA THR A 19 17.32 0.52 -7.84
C THR A 19 16.06 0.48 -6.97
N LEU A 20 14.88 0.76 -7.54
CA LEU A 20 13.59 0.70 -6.84
C LEU A 20 13.26 -0.73 -6.38
N ASN A 21 13.52 -1.74 -7.22
CA ASN A 21 13.34 -3.15 -6.88
C ASN A 21 14.17 -3.56 -5.66
N ILE A 22 15.47 -3.23 -5.68
CA ILE A 22 16.39 -3.52 -4.58
C ILE A 22 15.93 -2.79 -3.32
N ALA A 23 15.58 -1.51 -3.44
CA ALA A 23 15.11 -0.72 -2.32
C ALA A 23 13.87 -1.32 -1.67
N LEU A 24 12.83 -1.67 -2.45
CA LEU A 24 11.62 -2.28 -1.92
C LEU A 24 11.90 -3.62 -1.23
N ALA A 25 12.73 -4.48 -1.83
CA ALA A 25 13.11 -5.75 -1.22
C ALA A 25 13.86 -5.54 0.11
N LEU A 26 14.78 -4.57 0.17
CA LEU A 26 15.51 -4.22 1.40
C LEU A 26 14.61 -3.60 2.47
N VAL A 27 13.60 -2.80 2.09
CA VAL A 27 12.57 -2.30 3.02
C VAL A 27 11.87 -3.50 3.66
N MET A 28 11.34 -4.42 2.84
CA MET A 28 10.59 -5.59 3.35
C MET A 28 11.46 -6.47 4.24
N PHE A 29 12.69 -6.74 3.81
CA PHE A 29 13.66 -7.48 4.63
C PHE A 29 13.89 -6.78 5.98
N GLY A 30 14.16 -5.47 5.98
CA GLY A 30 14.41 -4.68 7.18
C GLY A 30 13.30 -4.74 8.22
N ILE A 31 12.06 -4.80 7.75
CA ILE A 31 10.88 -4.90 8.63
C ILE A 31 10.69 -6.33 9.14
N ALA A 32 10.89 -7.31 8.26
CA ALA A 32 10.85 -8.71 8.63
C ALA A 32 11.85 -9.08 9.74
N LEU A 33 12.95 -8.33 9.88
CA LEU A 33 13.90 -8.46 10.99
C LEU A 33 13.31 -8.15 12.38
N GLU A 34 12.17 -7.43 12.47
CA GLU A 34 11.48 -7.16 13.74
C GLU A 34 10.34 -8.15 14.01
N ILE A 35 9.91 -8.91 13.00
CA ILE A 35 8.76 -9.82 13.08
C ILE A 35 9.17 -11.13 13.74
N LYS A 36 8.43 -11.54 14.76
CA LYS A 36 8.63 -12.80 15.47
C LYS A 36 7.49 -13.76 15.19
N TRP A 37 7.79 -15.06 15.26
CA TRP A 37 6.77 -16.11 15.20
C TRP A 37 5.68 -15.95 16.28
N SER A 38 6.05 -15.39 17.44
CA SER A 38 5.10 -15.09 18.52
C SER A 38 4.05 -14.03 18.15
N ASP A 39 4.32 -13.17 17.16
CA ASP A 39 3.39 -12.12 16.76
C ASP A 39 2.16 -12.72 16.06
N PHE A 40 2.34 -13.85 15.38
CA PHE A 40 1.26 -14.61 14.74
C PHE A 40 0.34 -15.32 15.73
N ARG A 41 0.64 -15.29 17.04
CA ARG A 41 -0.26 -15.81 18.09
C ARG A 41 -1.63 -15.15 18.06
N GLN A 42 -1.73 -13.91 17.56
CA GLN A 42 -3.03 -13.24 17.39
C GLN A 42 -3.96 -13.97 16.42
N ILE A 43 -3.42 -14.70 15.43
CA ILE A 43 -4.25 -15.49 14.50
C ILE A 43 -5.06 -16.52 15.26
N SER A 44 -4.44 -17.28 16.17
CA SER A 44 -5.13 -18.34 16.91
C SER A 44 -5.96 -17.80 18.07
N GLN A 45 -5.54 -16.71 18.71
CA GLN A 45 -6.24 -16.16 19.87
C GLN A 45 -7.43 -15.26 19.50
N LYS A 46 -7.30 -14.49 18.41
CA LYS A 46 -8.26 -13.48 17.98
C LYS A 46 -8.37 -13.46 16.44
N PRO A 47 -8.76 -14.59 15.81
CA PRO A 47 -8.83 -14.72 14.35
C PRO A 47 -9.72 -13.67 13.69
N GLN A 48 -10.78 -13.24 14.39
CA GLN A 48 -11.68 -12.17 13.95
C GLN A 48 -10.94 -10.86 13.62
N TRP A 49 -9.91 -10.48 14.37
CA TRP A 49 -9.20 -9.20 14.14
C TRP A 49 -8.42 -9.25 12.85
N VAL A 50 -7.74 -10.38 12.61
CA VAL A 50 -6.97 -10.64 11.41
C VAL A 50 -7.90 -10.72 10.20
N LEU A 51 -9.01 -11.47 10.31
CA LEU A 51 -9.98 -11.64 9.23
C LEU A 51 -10.59 -10.30 8.82
N VAL A 52 -11.00 -9.45 9.76
CA VAL A 52 -11.54 -8.12 9.46
C VAL A 52 -10.50 -7.25 8.77
N GLY A 53 -9.23 -7.29 9.19
CA GLY A 53 -8.16 -6.55 8.52
C GLY A 53 -7.93 -7.01 7.08
N VAL A 54 -7.82 -8.32 6.84
CA VAL A 54 -7.66 -8.88 5.49
C VAL A 54 -8.87 -8.61 4.60
N LEU A 55 -10.08 -8.73 5.16
CA LEU A 55 -11.34 -8.42 4.48
C LEU A 55 -11.40 -6.93 4.07
N SER A 56 -11.05 -6.04 5.01
CA SER A 56 -10.98 -4.60 4.77
C SER A 56 -10.03 -4.28 3.60
N GLN A 57 -8.85 -4.90 3.63
CA GLN A 57 -7.75 -4.65 2.71
C GLN A 57 -8.01 -5.15 1.30
N PHE A 58 -8.37 -6.42 1.13
CA PHE A 58 -8.37 -7.06 -0.19
C PHE A 58 -9.74 -7.35 -0.76
N LEU A 59 -10.82 -7.07 -0.02
CA LEU A 59 -12.17 -7.22 -0.56
C LEU A 59 -12.92 -5.89 -0.55
N VAL A 60 -13.09 -5.29 0.63
CA VAL A 60 -13.97 -4.13 0.78
C VAL A 60 -13.34 -2.88 0.19
N LEU A 61 -12.03 -2.64 0.38
CA LEU A 61 -11.35 -1.50 -0.22
C LEU A 61 -11.36 -1.55 -1.76
N PRO A 62 -10.97 -2.65 -2.43
CA PRO A 62 -11.12 -2.78 -3.89
C PRO A 62 -12.55 -2.56 -4.37
N ALA A 63 -13.55 -3.10 -3.67
CA ALA A 63 -14.96 -2.91 -4.03
C ALA A 63 -15.41 -1.45 -3.91
N ILE A 64 -15.07 -0.76 -2.81
CA ILE A 64 -15.34 0.67 -2.63
C ILE A 64 -14.64 1.49 -3.71
N THR A 65 -13.40 1.12 -4.05
CA THR A 65 -12.63 1.77 -5.11
C THR A 65 -13.30 1.63 -6.46
N PHE A 66 -13.80 0.43 -6.78
CA PHE A 66 -14.54 0.18 -8.02
C PHE A 66 -15.82 1.02 -8.08
N VAL A 67 -16.60 1.05 -6.99
CA VAL A 67 -17.82 1.88 -6.91
C VAL A 67 -17.47 3.37 -7.08
N LEU A 68 -16.39 3.84 -6.46
CA LEU A 68 -15.92 5.22 -6.61
C LEU A 68 -15.54 5.53 -8.06
N VAL A 69 -14.78 4.66 -8.72
CA VAL A 69 -14.44 4.80 -10.14
C VAL A 69 -15.70 4.85 -10.99
N TRP A 70 -16.68 4.00 -10.74
CA TRP A 70 -17.94 3.97 -11.49
C TRP A 70 -18.78 5.24 -11.30
N ALA A 71 -18.76 5.79 -10.09
CA ALA A 71 -19.49 7.02 -9.75
C ALA A 71 -18.83 8.26 -10.36
N VAL A 72 -17.50 8.38 -10.25
CA VAL A 72 -16.76 9.56 -10.69
C VAL A 72 -16.40 9.52 -12.17
N LYS A 73 -16.27 8.32 -12.74
CA LYS A 73 -15.85 8.06 -14.13
C LYS A 73 -14.54 8.79 -14.49
N PRO A 74 -13.46 8.58 -13.71
CA PRO A 74 -12.18 9.20 -14.01
C PRO A 74 -11.62 8.62 -15.32
N MET A 75 -10.59 9.29 -15.83
CA MET A 75 -9.89 8.86 -17.04
C MET A 75 -9.37 7.42 -16.89
N PRO A 76 -9.35 6.60 -17.95
CA PRO A 76 -9.12 5.16 -17.82
C PRO A 76 -7.84 4.76 -17.07
N GLY A 77 -6.72 5.43 -17.33
CA GLY A 77 -5.49 5.15 -16.60
C GLY A 77 -5.52 5.66 -15.14
N LEU A 78 -6.23 6.74 -14.82
CA LEU A 78 -6.48 7.12 -13.42
C LEU A 78 -7.31 6.05 -12.70
N ALA A 79 -8.36 5.54 -13.35
CA ALA A 79 -9.18 4.44 -12.82
C ALA A 79 -8.34 3.19 -12.51
N LEU A 80 -7.49 2.77 -13.45
CA LEU A 80 -6.57 1.66 -13.26
C LEU A 80 -5.59 1.90 -12.11
N GLY A 81 -5.01 3.10 -12.02
CA GLY A 81 -4.11 3.46 -10.93
C GLY A 81 -4.80 3.38 -9.56
N MET A 82 -6.04 3.87 -9.44
CA MET A 82 -6.83 3.76 -8.21
C MET A 82 -7.10 2.30 -7.84
N MET A 83 -7.53 1.47 -8.80
CA MET A 83 -7.80 0.04 -8.56
C MET A 83 -6.54 -0.72 -8.17
N LEU A 84 -5.39 -0.41 -8.81
CA LEU A 84 -4.11 -1.03 -8.49
C LEU A 84 -3.65 -0.67 -7.07
N VAL A 85 -3.71 0.62 -6.70
CA VAL A 85 -3.38 1.07 -5.33
C VAL A 85 -4.24 0.35 -4.29
N ALA A 86 -5.53 0.21 -4.54
CA ALA A 86 -6.45 -0.50 -3.66
C ALA A 86 -6.20 -2.01 -3.58
N ALA A 87 -5.62 -2.60 -4.63
CA ALA A 87 -5.28 -4.02 -4.70
C ALA A 87 -3.94 -4.36 -4.03
N CYS A 88 -3.04 -3.37 -3.86
CA CYS A 88 -1.78 -3.55 -3.13
C CYS A 88 -2.03 -3.93 -1.66
N PRO A 89 -1.05 -4.56 -0.97
CA PRO A 89 -1.11 -4.73 0.47
C PRO A 89 -0.89 -3.41 1.20
N GLY A 90 -1.26 -3.38 2.49
CA GLY A 90 -0.92 -2.31 3.41
C GLY A 90 0.59 -2.01 3.41
N GLY A 91 0.95 -0.75 3.53
CA GLY A 91 2.34 -0.29 3.50
C GLY A 91 2.94 -0.22 4.90
N ASN A 92 4.18 -0.66 5.08
CA ASN A 92 4.81 -0.82 6.39
C ASN A 92 4.96 0.44 7.26
N VAL A 93 4.74 1.62 6.67
CA VAL A 93 4.64 2.86 7.43
C VAL A 93 3.41 2.82 8.37
N SER A 94 2.41 2.00 8.06
CA SER A 94 1.25 1.73 8.90
C SER A 94 1.62 1.17 10.27
N ASN A 95 2.68 0.36 10.39
CA ASN A 95 3.16 -0.16 11.68
C ASN A 95 3.68 0.97 12.57
N PHE A 96 4.45 1.89 11.99
CA PHE A 96 4.94 3.06 12.70
C PHE A 96 3.79 3.99 13.11
N MET A 97 2.85 4.26 12.20
CA MET A 97 1.69 5.11 12.47
C MET A 97 0.73 4.48 13.48
N THR A 98 0.56 3.15 13.46
CA THR A 98 -0.24 2.41 14.45
C THR A 98 0.36 2.55 15.84
N HIS A 99 1.68 2.39 15.95
CA HIS A 99 2.38 2.61 17.21
C HIS A 99 2.20 4.06 17.70
N LEU A 100 2.40 5.05 16.81
CA LEU A 100 2.20 6.47 17.12
C LEU A 100 0.77 6.77 17.59
N ALA A 101 -0.24 6.17 16.93
CA ALA A 101 -1.65 6.32 17.26
C ALA A 101 -2.09 5.61 18.55
N ARG A 102 -1.16 4.89 19.23
CA ARG A 102 -1.45 4.00 20.37
C ARG A 102 -2.47 2.91 20.02
N GLY A 103 -2.39 2.38 18.80
CA GLY A 103 -3.15 1.22 18.35
C GLY A 103 -2.57 -0.10 18.85
N ASN A 104 -3.10 -1.21 18.35
CA ASN A 104 -2.54 -2.53 18.59
C ASN A 104 -1.41 -2.80 17.58
N SER A 105 -0.17 -2.51 17.99
CA SER A 105 1.01 -2.67 17.12
C SER A 105 1.27 -4.12 16.73
N ALA A 106 1.01 -5.07 17.63
CA ALA A 106 1.20 -6.48 17.33
C ALA A 106 0.22 -6.95 16.24
N LEU A 107 -1.04 -6.48 16.28
CA LEU A 107 -2.01 -6.76 15.22
C LEU A 107 -1.58 -6.15 13.88
N SER A 108 -1.05 -4.92 13.89
CA SER A 108 -0.54 -4.27 12.67
C SER A 108 0.58 -5.11 12.05
N VAL A 109 1.58 -5.52 12.83
CA VAL A 109 2.67 -6.38 12.34
C VAL A 109 2.16 -7.71 11.77
N THR A 110 1.22 -8.35 12.46
CA THR A 110 0.57 -9.57 11.96
C THR A 110 -0.16 -9.33 10.64
N LEU A 111 -0.95 -8.26 10.54
CA LEU A 111 -1.68 -7.92 9.32
C LEU A 111 -0.75 -7.61 8.17
N THR A 112 0.33 -6.85 8.39
CA THR A 112 1.32 -6.54 7.35
C THR A 112 1.95 -7.80 6.77
N ALA A 113 2.37 -8.75 7.62
CA ALA A 113 2.95 -10.01 7.16
C ALA A 113 1.95 -10.87 6.39
N ILE A 114 0.73 -11.04 6.92
CA ILE A 114 -0.32 -11.82 6.26
C ILE A 114 -0.72 -11.15 4.94
N ALA A 115 -0.93 -9.84 4.95
CA ALA A 115 -1.33 -9.10 3.77
C ALA A 115 -0.27 -9.15 2.69
N THR A 116 1.01 -9.07 3.05
CA THR A 116 2.13 -9.25 2.12
C THR A 116 2.12 -10.63 1.46
N MET A 117 1.85 -11.68 2.23
CA MET A 117 1.72 -13.03 1.68
C MET A 117 0.48 -13.17 0.78
N CYS A 118 -0.66 -12.63 1.22
CA CYS A 118 -1.90 -12.63 0.42
C CYS A 118 -1.77 -11.82 -0.86
N ALA A 119 -1.00 -10.73 -0.86
CA ALA A 119 -0.84 -9.82 -1.99
C ALA A 119 -0.28 -10.50 -3.24
N VAL A 120 0.51 -11.58 -3.08
CA VAL A 120 1.01 -12.40 -4.20
C VAL A 120 -0.13 -12.83 -5.13
N PHE A 121 -1.28 -13.19 -4.56
CA PHE A 121 -2.45 -13.61 -5.32
C PHE A 121 -3.51 -12.50 -5.40
N MET A 122 -3.77 -11.81 -4.29
CA MET A 122 -4.86 -10.83 -4.22
C MET A 122 -4.60 -9.59 -5.06
N THR A 123 -3.36 -9.14 -5.24
CA THR A 123 -3.05 -7.96 -6.06
C THR A 123 -3.40 -8.20 -7.53
N PRO A 124 -2.84 -9.22 -8.22
CA PRO A 124 -3.18 -9.47 -9.62
C PRO A 124 -4.66 -9.86 -9.81
N LEU A 125 -5.24 -10.62 -8.88
CA LEU A 125 -6.65 -11.02 -8.96
C LEU A 125 -7.60 -9.83 -8.84
N ASN A 126 -7.40 -8.97 -7.84
CA ASN A 126 -8.24 -7.77 -7.68
C ASN A 126 -8.09 -6.83 -8.87
N LEU A 127 -6.85 -6.60 -9.33
CA LEU A 127 -6.62 -5.74 -10.49
C LEU A 127 -7.38 -6.26 -11.71
N ARG A 128 -7.17 -7.54 -12.07
CA ARG A 128 -7.82 -8.15 -13.23
C ARG A 128 -9.34 -8.14 -13.11
N PHE A 129 -9.87 -8.49 -11.94
CA PHE A 129 -11.30 -8.56 -11.71
C PHE A 129 -11.98 -7.19 -11.81
N TRP A 130 -11.53 -6.22 -11.00
CA TRP A 130 -12.18 -4.90 -10.95
C TRP A 130 -11.93 -4.06 -12.19
N ALA A 131 -10.72 -4.10 -12.76
CA ALA A 131 -10.43 -3.39 -14.01
C ALA A 131 -11.18 -4.00 -15.20
N GLY A 132 -11.30 -5.34 -15.25
CA GLY A 132 -12.07 -6.03 -16.29
C GLY A 132 -13.57 -5.70 -16.24
N MET A 133 -14.11 -5.34 -15.07
CA MET A 133 -15.51 -4.92 -14.92
C MET A 133 -15.78 -3.45 -15.27
N TYR A 134 -14.73 -2.65 -15.51
CA TYR A 134 -14.87 -1.26 -15.95
C TYR A 134 -14.38 -1.13 -17.40
N PRO A 135 -15.29 -1.06 -18.41
CA PRO A 135 -14.92 -1.17 -19.82
C PRO A 135 -13.76 -0.27 -20.29
N PRO A 136 -13.66 1.01 -19.85
CA PRO A 136 -12.54 1.86 -20.25
C PRO A 136 -11.18 1.37 -19.71
N ALA A 137 -11.14 0.79 -18.51
CA ALA A 137 -9.91 0.21 -17.95
C ALA A 137 -9.60 -1.18 -18.55
N ALA A 138 -10.62 -1.97 -18.85
CA ALA A 138 -10.48 -3.27 -19.49
C ALA A 138 -9.76 -3.18 -20.84
N GLU A 139 -10.06 -2.14 -21.65
CA GLU A 139 -9.41 -1.92 -22.94
C GLU A 139 -7.88 -1.73 -22.80
N ILE A 140 -7.42 -1.03 -21.77
CA ILE A 140 -5.99 -0.88 -21.48
C ILE A 140 -5.40 -2.21 -21.02
N LEU A 141 -6.08 -2.92 -20.12
CA LEU A 141 -5.61 -4.20 -19.60
C LEU A 141 -5.44 -5.25 -20.70
N GLU A 142 -6.35 -5.29 -21.68
CA GLU A 142 -6.27 -6.17 -22.84
C GLU A 142 -5.11 -5.82 -23.77
N LYS A 143 -4.87 -4.53 -24.04
CA LYS A 143 -3.75 -4.08 -24.89
C LYS A 143 -2.40 -4.43 -24.31
N VAL A 144 -2.27 -4.28 -22.99
CA VAL A 144 -1.03 -4.55 -22.26
C VAL A 144 -0.82 -6.07 -22.05
N ALA A 145 -1.88 -6.87 -22.14
CA ALA A 145 -1.84 -8.33 -22.07
C ALA A 145 -1.07 -8.88 -20.86
N ILE A 146 -1.32 -8.30 -19.68
CA ILE A 146 -0.59 -8.63 -18.45
C ILE A 146 -0.88 -10.06 -18.01
N ASP A 147 0.14 -10.90 -17.88
CA ASP A 147 0.03 -12.22 -17.26
C ASP A 147 -0.08 -12.07 -15.72
N PRO A 148 -1.22 -12.45 -15.10
CA PRO A 148 -1.36 -12.43 -13.65
C PRO A 148 -0.31 -13.26 -12.92
N LEU A 149 0.20 -14.34 -13.54
CA LEU A 149 1.22 -15.19 -12.95
C LEU A 149 2.59 -14.50 -12.91
N GLU A 150 2.94 -13.74 -13.94
CA GLU A 150 4.16 -12.92 -13.93
C GLU A 150 4.10 -11.84 -12.86
N MET A 151 2.96 -11.14 -12.75
CA MET A 151 2.74 -10.18 -11.66
C MET A 151 2.83 -10.85 -10.28
N ALA A 152 2.20 -12.01 -10.10
CA ALA A 152 2.27 -12.76 -8.84
C ALA A 152 3.72 -13.15 -8.49
N ARG A 153 4.51 -13.65 -9.47
CA ARG A 153 5.93 -13.98 -9.28
C ARG A 153 6.73 -12.77 -8.86
N LEU A 154 6.52 -11.62 -9.50
CA LEU A 154 7.22 -10.39 -9.16
C LEU A 154 6.85 -9.92 -7.74
N VAL A 155 5.56 -9.88 -7.39
CA VAL A 155 5.09 -9.52 -6.05
C VAL A 155 5.69 -10.47 -5.00
N ALA A 156 5.74 -11.77 -5.29
CA ALA A 156 6.36 -12.76 -4.41
C ALA A 156 7.87 -12.49 -4.24
N LEU A 157 8.59 -12.25 -5.32
CA LEU A 157 10.03 -11.99 -5.30
C LEU A 157 10.38 -10.73 -4.51
N LEU A 158 9.56 -9.68 -4.62
CA LEU A 158 9.85 -8.39 -4.01
C LEU A 158 9.38 -8.28 -2.57
N LEU A 159 8.29 -8.97 -2.22
CA LEU A 159 7.70 -8.84 -0.90
C LEU A 159 7.76 -10.13 -0.08
N ALA A 160 7.16 -11.21 -0.58
CA ALA A 160 7.05 -12.46 0.18
C ALA A 160 8.42 -13.08 0.46
N VAL A 161 9.31 -13.12 -0.53
CA VAL A 161 10.65 -13.71 -0.41
C VAL A 161 11.50 -12.93 0.61
N PRO A 162 11.68 -11.59 0.51
CA PRO A 162 12.40 -10.82 1.52
C PRO A 162 11.75 -10.88 2.91
N LEU A 163 10.42 -10.94 2.99
CA LEU A 163 9.71 -11.10 4.26
C LEU A 163 10.07 -12.44 4.93
N ILE A 164 9.96 -13.56 4.20
CA ILE A 164 10.28 -14.89 4.72
C ILE A 164 11.76 -14.95 5.13
N PHE A 165 12.66 -14.48 4.26
CA PHE A 165 14.09 -14.47 4.57
C PHE A 165 14.43 -13.63 5.80
N GLY A 166 13.85 -12.43 5.93
CA GLY A 166 14.09 -11.58 7.10
C GLY A 166 13.53 -12.18 8.40
N MET A 167 12.37 -12.83 8.34
CA MET A 167 11.81 -13.55 9.49
C MET A 167 12.67 -14.75 9.91
N LEU A 168 13.15 -15.55 8.95
CA LEU A 168 14.07 -16.66 9.21
C LEU A 168 15.40 -16.16 9.78
N PHE A 169 15.93 -15.07 9.22
CA PHE A 169 17.14 -14.43 9.72
C PHE A 169 16.96 -13.92 11.16
N ASN A 170 15.82 -13.31 11.49
CA ASN A 170 15.49 -12.91 12.86
C ASN A 170 15.38 -14.10 13.82
N HIS A 171 14.84 -15.22 13.35
CA HIS A 171 14.74 -16.43 14.14
C HIS A 171 16.10 -17.01 14.52
N TRP A 172 17.04 -17.08 13.57
CA TRP A 172 18.38 -17.65 13.82
C TRP A 172 19.38 -16.64 14.41
N PHE A 173 19.26 -15.36 14.07
CA PHE A 173 20.19 -14.30 14.48
C PHE A 173 19.48 -13.10 15.14
N PRO A 174 18.74 -13.28 16.25
CA PRO A 174 17.89 -12.23 16.83
C PRO A 174 18.70 -11.02 17.33
N ALA A 175 19.89 -11.23 17.88
CA ALA A 175 20.75 -10.14 18.37
C ALA A 175 21.26 -9.25 17.23
N LEU A 176 21.62 -9.85 16.08
CA LEU A 176 22.05 -9.13 14.89
C LEU A 176 20.86 -8.43 14.22
N SER A 177 19.71 -9.10 14.16
CA SER A 177 18.47 -8.54 13.61
C SER A 177 18.01 -7.30 14.36
N LYS A 178 18.14 -7.27 15.69
CA LYS A 178 17.87 -6.06 16.48
C LYS A 178 18.79 -4.88 16.13
N ARG A 179 20.05 -5.14 15.74
CA ARG A 179 20.99 -4.09 15.32
C ARG A 179 20.69 -3.61 13.90
N LEU A 180 20.41 -4.55 13.00
CA LEU A 180 20.18 -4.27 11.58
C LEU A 180 18.79 -3.68 11.30
N SER A 181 17.76 -4.10 12.03
CA SER A 181 16.37 -3.63 11.85
C SER A 181 16.26 -2.11 11.86
N SER A 182 16.84 -1.43 12.85
CA SER A 182 16.82 0.03 12.91
C SER A 182 17.48 0.68 11.68
N PHE A 183 18.64 0.16 11.26
CA PHE A 183 19.35 0.65 10.09
C PHE A 183 18.54 0.47 8.81
N PHE A 184 18.06 -0.75 8.54
CA PHE A 184 17.28 -1.03 7.33
C PHE A 184 15.94 -0.31 7.36
N LYS A 185 15.21 -0.29 8.48
CA LYS A 185 13.91 0.37 8.59
C LYS A 185 13.99 1.87 8.35
N ILE A 186 14.88 2.56 9.07
CA ILE A 186 15.03 4.02 8.92
C ILE A 186 15.69 4.34 7.59
N GLY A 187 16.79 3.66 7.26
CA GLY A 187 17.54 3.89 6.03
C GLY A 187 16.70 3.66 4.78
N SER A 188 15.89 2.60 4.75
CA SER A 188 15.05 2.29 3.59
C SER A 188 13.83 3.21 3.49
N LEU A 189 13.23 3.64 4.61
CA LEU A 189 12.16 4.64 4.59
C LEU A 189 12.68 6.01 4.13
N LEU A 190 13.84 6.44 4.62
CA LEU A 190 14.51 7.66 4.16
C LEU A 190 14.88 7.56 2.69
N PHE A 191 15.44 6.43 2.27
CA PHE A 191 15.77 6.19 0.86
C PHE A 191 14.53 6.28 -0.03
N PHE A 192 13.43 5.63 0.36
CA PHE A 192 12.16 5.71 -0.37
C PHE A 192 11.61 7.14 -0.41
N ALA A 193 11.65 7.87 0.71
CA ALA A 193 11.25 9.27 0.75
C ALA A 193 12.11 10.15 -0.17
N VAL A 194 13.44 9.96 -0.18
CA VAL A 194 14.36 10.66 -1.09
C VAL A 194 14.03 10.32 -2.54
N LEU A 195 13.78 9.06 -2.88
CA LEU A 195 13.40 8.65 -4.23
C LEU A 195 12.12 9.37 -4.68
N VAL A 196 11.09 9.40 -3.82
CA VAL A 196 9.83 10.10 -4.12
C VAL A 196 10.06 11.61 -4.29
N VAL A 197 10.85 12.24 -3.42
CA VAL A 197 11.17 13.68 -3.53
C VAL A 197 11.95 13.99 -4.81
N LEU A 198 12.95 13.18 -5.16
CA LEU A 198 13.72 13.35 -6.40
C LEU A 198 12.85 13.14 -7.64
N ALA A 199 11.99 12.12 -7.63
CA ALA A 199 11.04 11.88 -8.72
C ALA A 199 10.07 13.06 -8.86
N LEU A 200 9.56 13.62 -7.75
CA LEU A 200 8.69 14.79 -7.77
C LEU A 200 9.42 16.04 -8.28
N ALA A 201 10.66 16.28 -7.82
CA ALA A 201 11.47 17.42 -8.25
C ALA A 201 11.78 17.36 -9.75
N LYS A 202 12.15 16.18 -10.27
CA LYS A 202 12.43 15.95 -11.69
C LYS A 202 11.20 16.16 -12.58
N ASN A 203 10.00 15.90 -12.04
CA ASN A 203 8.73 16.00 -12.75
C ASN A 203 7.87 17.17 -12.26
N TRP A 204 8.47 18.22 -11.67
CA TRP A 204 7.73 19.28 -10.97
C TRP A 204 6.78 20.07 -11.89
N GLY A 205 7.20 20.36 -13.13
CA GLY A 205 6.35 21.06 -14.10
C GLY A 205 5.09 20.25 -14.44
N ILE A 206 5.28 18.96 -14.75
CA ILE A 206 4.21 17.99 -15.03
C ILE A 206 3.29 17.89 -13.80
N PHE A 207 3.87 17.80 -12.60
CA PHE A 207 3.09 17.74 -11.38
C PHE A 207 2.17 18.95 -11.24
N LEU A 208 2.67 20.18 -11.38
CA LEU A 208 1.86 21.39 -11.26
C LEU A 208 0.77 21.49 -12.33
N GLU A 209 1.06 21.04 -13.55
CA GLU A 209 0.10 21.04 -14.65
C GLU A 209 -1.05 20.06 -14.39
N TYR A 210 -0.75 18.87 -13.87
CA TYR A 210 -1.72 17.76 -13.83
C TYR A 210 -2.27 17.44 -12.43
N ILE A 211 -1.77 18.06 -11.36
CA ILE A 211 -2.20 17.78 -9.97
C ILE A 211 -3.71 17.94 -9.77
N HIS A 212 -4.34 18.90 -10.45
CA HIS A 212 -5.76 19.17 -10.31
C HIS A 212 -6.65 18.00 -10.76
N TYR A 213 -6.19 17.13 -11.66
CA TYR A 213 -6.91 15.92 -12.08
C TYR A 213 -6.92 14.83 -11.01
N VAL A 214 -5.88 14.76 -10.18
CA VAL A 214 -5.69 13.66 -9.21
C VAL A 214 -5.96 14.06 -7.76
N LEU A 215 -5.85 15.36 -7.43
CA LEU A 215 -5.93 15.86 -6.07
C LEU A 215 -7.21 15.41 -5.36
N PHE A 216 -8.36 15.75 -5.92
CA PHE A 216 -9.65 15.40 -5.30
C PHE A 216 -9.86 13.89 -5.22
N LEU A 217 -9.49 13.15 -6.28
CA LEU A 217 -9.61 11.70 -6.34
C LEU A 217 -8.82 11.03 -5.21
N VAL A 218 -7.55 11.41 -5.04
CA VAL A 218 -6.68 10.84 -4.01
C VAL A 218 -7.15 11.17 -2.61
N LEU A 219 -7.56 12.43 -2.36
CA LEU A 219 -8.07 12.84 -1.06
C LEU A 219 -9.32 12.04 -0.68
N LEU A 220 -10.29 11.96 -1.60
CA LEU A 220 -11.54 11.24 -1.39
C LEU A 220 -11.32 9.74 -1.24
N HIS A 221 -10.54 9.14 -2.14
CA HIS A 221 -10.29 7.71 -2.14
C HIS A 221 -9.53 7.26 -0.89
N ASN A 222 -8.55 8.05 -0.42
CA ASN A 222 -7.82 7.77 0.81
C ASN A 222 -8.68 7.97 2.06
N ALA A 223 -9.53 8.99 2.09
CA ALA A 223 -10.51 9.17 3.15
C ALA A 223 -11.50 7.99 3.21
N LEU A 224 -11.95 7.48 2.06
CA LEU A 224 -12.78 6.27 1.99
C LEU A 224 -12.03 5.02 2.44
N ALA A 225 -10.73 4.90 2.18
CA ALA A 225 -9.92 3.79 2.66
C ALA A 225 -9.79 3.79 4.19
N PHE A 226 -9.53 4.95 4.82
CA PHE A 226 -9.58 5.07 6.28
C PHE A 226 -11.00 4.83 6.82
N GLY A 227 -12.01 5.40 6.18
CA GLY A 227 -13.42 5.23 6.55
C GLY A 227 -13.86 3.77 6.50
N ASN A 228 -13.40 3.02 5.49
CA ASN A 228 -13.62 1.58 5.37
C ASN A 228 -13.00 0.82 6.55
N GLY A 229 -11.69 0.99 6.78
CA GLY A 229 -11.01 0.28 7.86
C GLY A 229 -11.61 0.60 9.24
N TYR A 230 -11.99 1.86 9.46
CA TYR A 230 -12.70 2.26 10.68
C TYR A 230 -14.09 1.63 10.75
N GLY A 231 -14.91 1.84 9.72
CA GLY A 231 -16.30 1.38 9.67
C GLY A 231 -16.44 -0.12 9.80
N LEU A 232 -15.60 -0.88 9.09
CA LEU A 232 -15.60 -2.34 9.14
C LEU A 232 -15.16 -2.85 10.52
N ALA A 233 -14.10 -2.29 11.10
CA ALA A 233 -13.69 -2.66 12.45
C ALA A 233 -14.78 -2.38 13.49
N ARG A 234 -15.51 -1.26 13.37
CA ARG A 234 -16.63 -0.91 14.27
C ARG A 234 -17.85 -1.81 14.04
N LEU A 235 -18.18 -2.13 12.79
CA LEU A 235 -19.28 -3.03 12.43
C LEU A 235 -19.10 -4.42 13.06
N PHE A 236 -17.86 -4.93 13.08
CA PHE A 236 -17.52 -6.19 13.73
C PHE A 236 -17.25 -6.06 15.24
N GLY A 237 -17.59 -4.93 15.86
CA GLY A 237 -17.52 -4.74 17.31
C GLY A 237 -16.11 -4.67 17.89
N LEU A 238 -15.09 -4.35 17.08
CA LEU A 238 -13.71 -4.30 17.56
C LEU A 238 -13.48 -3.11 18.50
N LYS A 239 -12.58 -3.32 19.48
CA LYS A 239 -12.20 -2.29 20.44
C LYS A 239 -11.40 -1.17 19.76
N ARG A 240 -11.21 -0.06 20.47
CA ARG A 240 -10.61 1.17 19.93
C ARG A 240 -9.19 0.96 19.39
N LYS A 241 -8.36 0.15 20.06
CA LYS A 241 -6.98 -0.11 19.63
C LYS A 241 -6.93 -0.86 18.30
N GLU A 242 -7.75 -1.89 18.14
CA GLU A 242 -7.85 -2.69 16.92
C GLU A 242 -8.51 -1.89 15.79
N THR A 243 -9.52 -1.07 16.11
CA THR A 243 -10.13 -0.15 15.14
C THR A 243 -9.10 0.82 14.57
N LYS A 244 -8.29 1.46 15.43
CA LYS A 244 -7.20 2.35 14.98
C LYS A 244 -6.22 1.60 14.08
N THR A 245 -5.82 0.40 14.47
CA THR A 245 -4.92 -0.46 13.69
C THR A 245 -5.49 -0.75 12.30
N ILE A 246 -6.70 -1.32 12.20
CA ILE A 246 -7.28 -1.70 10.91
C ILE A 246 -7.55 -0.48 10.02
N THR A 247 -7.93 0.65 10.62
CA THR A 247 -8.06 1.92 9.89
C THR A 247 -6.76 2.29 9.22
N LEU A 248 -5.64 2.31 9.96
CA LEU A 248 -4.34 2.71 9.44
C LEU A 248 -3.80 1.68 8.43
N GLU A 249 -3.93 0.39 8.72
CA GLU A 249 -3.54 -0.68 7.78
C GLU A 249 -4.29 -0.58 6.44
N THR A 250 -5.58 -0.23 6.46
CA THR A 250 -6.38 -0.12 5.23
C THR A 250 -6.11 1.18 4.48
N GLY A 251 -5.92 2.29 5.18
CA GLY A 251 -5.73 3.60 4.54
C GLY A 251 -4.30 3.86 4.05
N ILE A 252 -3.32 3.13 4.58
CA ILE A 252 -1.91 3.25 4.19
C ILE A 252 -1.55 2.06 3.30
N GLN A 253 -1.33 2.32 2.02
CA GLN A 253 -1.06 1.29 1.03
C GLN A 253 0.42 1.22 0.67
N ASN A 254 0.86 0.09 0.11
CA ASN A 254 2.19 -0.02 -0.46
C ASN A 254 2.23 0.64 -1.86
N SER A 255 2.24 1.97 -1.87
CA SER A 255 2.31 2.78 -3.10
C SER A 255 3.61 2.55 -3.90
N GLY A 256 4.69 2.12 -3.21
CA GLY A 256 5.94 1.75 -3.87
C GLY A 256 5.80 0.52 -4.76
N LEU A 257 5.10 -0.53 -4.27
CA LEU A 257 4.73 -1.67 -5.10
C LEU A 257 3.85 -1.22 -6.28
N GLY A 258 2.83 -0.40 -6.02
CA GLY A 258 1.92 0.09 -7.06
C GLY A 258 2.67 0.79 -8.20
N LEU A 259 3.54 1.73 -7.87
CA LEU A 259 4.37 2.44 -8.86
C LEU A 259 5.25 1.48 -9.66
N LEU A 260 5.89 0.54 -8.98
CA LEU A 260 6.75 -0.42 -9.64
C LEU A 260 5.98 -1.28 -10.65
N LEU A 261 4.80 -1.78 -10.25
CA LEU A 261 3.95 -2.57 -11.15
C LEU A 261 3.51 -1.74 -12.37
N ILE A 262 3.25 -0.44 -12.20
CA ILE A 262 2.94 0.47 -13.30
C ILE A 262 4.11 0.58 -14.28
N PHE A 263 5.33 0.77 -13.79
CA PHE A 263 6.49 0.88 -14.67
C PHE A 263 6.85 -0.41 -15.40
N LEU A 264 6.65 -1.55 -14.75
CA LEU A 264 7.04 -2.85 -15.32
C LEU A 264 5.98 -3.46 -16.22
N PHE A 265 4.71 -3.30 -15.88
CA PHE A 265 3.62 -3.92 -16.64
C PHE A 265 2.86 -2.95 -17.51
N PHE A 266 2.78 -1.66 -17.17
CA PHE A 266 1.97 -0.68 -17.91
C PHE A 266 2.84 0.37 -18.63
N ASP A 267 4.10 0.05 -18.91
CA ASP A 267 5.09 0.94 -19.56
C ASP A 267 5.18 2.34 -18.91
N GLY A 268 4.89 2.43 -17.61
CA GLY A 268 4.91 3.69 -16.89
C GLY A 268 3.78 4.66 -17.24
N LEU A 269 2.61 4.16 -17.67
CA LEU A 269 1.46 4.97 -18.09
C LEU A 269 1.24 6.16 -17.15
N GLY A 270 1.39 7.37 -17.70
CA GLY A 270 1.55 8.61 -16.93
C GLY A 270 0.42 8.88 -15.93
N SER A 271 -0.82 8.66 -16.36
CA SER A 271 -2.01 8.83 -15.51
C SER A 271 -2.01 7.86 -14.30
N MET A 272 -1.71 6.57 -14.52
CA MET A 272 -1.59 5.57 -13.44
C MET A 272 -0.48 5.94 -12.46
N ALA A 273 0.68 6.31 -12.99
CA ALA A 273 1.85 6.64 -12.18
C ALA A 273 1.61 7.93 -11.37
N LEU A 274 0.97 8.95 -11.95
CA LEU A 274 0.66 10.21 -11.29
C LEU A 274 -0.27 10.02 -10.09
N ILE A 275 -1.40 9.32 -10.26
CA ILE A 275 -2.35 9.10 -9.17
C ILE A 275 -1.76 8.24 -8.05
N THR A 276 -0.96 7.24 -8.41
CA THR A 276 -0.30 6.32 -7.45
C THR A 276 0.82 7.03 -6.69
N ALA A 277 1.63 7.85 -7.37
CA ALA A 277 2.66 8.66 -6.72
C ALA A 277 2.04 9.68 -5.76
N PHE A 278 0.98 10.37 -6.21
CA PHE A 278 0.31 11.35 -5.36
C PHE A 278 -0.39 10.70 -4.17
N TRP A 279 -1.04 9.55 -4.36
CA TRP A 279 -1.50 8.72 -3.25
C TRP A 279 -0.35 8.42 -2.29
N GLY A 280 0.80 7.99 -2.81
CA GLY A 280 2.00 7.65 -2.06
C GLY A 280 2.55 8.77 -1.19
N ILE A 281 2.33 10.03 -1.57
CA ILE A 281 2.65 11.20 -0.74
C ILE A 281 1.53 11.46 0.26
N TRP A 282 0.29 11.50 -0.22
CA TRP A 282 -0.88 11.89 0.57
C TRP A 282 -1.14 10.95 1.74
N HIS A 283 -1.13 9.63 1.54
CA HIS A 283 -1.39 8.66 2.61
C HIS A 283 -0.35 8.72 3.75
N LEU A 284 0.87 9.19 3.49
CA LEU A 284 1.87 9.44 4.53
C LEU A 284 1.52 10.69 5.35
N ILE A 285 1.07 11.76 4.69
CA ILE A 285 0.64 13.00 5.36
C ILE A 285 -0.63 12.74 6.17
N SER A 286 -1.67 12.21 5.54
CA SER A 286 -2.97 11.96 6.14
C SER A 286 -2.89 10.90 7.24
N GLY A 287 -2.15 9.81 7.02
CA GLY A 287 -1.93 8.76 8.01
C GLY A 287 -1.17 9.27 9.24
N THR A 288 -0.12 10.06 9.04
CA THR A 288 0.63 10.67 10.17
C THR A 288 -0.24 11.66 10.93
N GLY A 289 -0.99 12.51 10.21
CA GLY A 289 -1.93 13.45 10.80
C GLY A 289 -2.98 12.73 11.65
N LEU A 290 -3.61 11.68 11.11
CA LEU A 290 -4.60 10.87 11.84
C LEU A 290 -3.98 10.19 13.06
N ALA A 291 -2.79 9.61 12.92
CA ALA A 291 -2.08 8.98 14.03
C ALA A 291 -1.76 9.97 15.16
N LEU A 292 -1.32 11.19 14.82
CA LEU A 292 -1.07 12.27 15.79
C LEU A 292 -2.35 12.77 16.46
N LEU A 293 -3.46 12.87 15.73
CA LEU A 293 -4.76 13.22 16.32
C LEU A 293 -5.19 12.16 17.34
N TRP A 294 -5.02 10.88 17.01
CA TRP A 294 -5.36 9.77 17.90
C TRP A 294 -4.41 9.54 19.06
N SER A 295 -3.15 9.99 18.96
CA SER A 295 -2.19 9.93 20.06
C SER A 295 -2.48 10.98 21.14
N ARG A 296 -3.08 12.11 20.75
CA ARG A 296 -3.49 13.22 21.64
C ARG A 296 -4.85 13.01 22.30
N ALA A 297 -5.74 12.24 21.69
CA ALA A 297 -7.02 11.90 22.30
C ALA A 297 -6.78 11.12 23.61
N LYS A 298 -7.25 11.66 24.75
CA LYS A 298 -7.20 10.97 26.04
C LYS A 298 -7.73 9.54 25.86
N GLU A 299 -7.01 8.56 26.42
CA GLU A 299 -7.59 7.24 26.61
C GLU A 299 -8.82 7.45 27.50
N ASP A 300 -10.02 7.38 26.92
CA ASP A 300 -11.21 7.15 27.73
C ASP A 300 -10.95 5.83 28.43
N SER A 301 -10.68 5.92 29.72
CA SER A 301 -10.77 4.83 30.67
C SER A 301 -12.21 4.35 30.69
N GLY A 302 -12.57 3.59 29.66
CA GLY A 302 -13.85 2.90 29.54
C GLY A 302 -13.85 1.75 30.54
N LEU A 303 -14.34 2.07 31.74
CA LEU A 303 -15.24 1.24 32.52
C LEU A 303 -16.26 0.53 31.62
#